data_AF-A0A0N0LUE2-F1
#
_entry.id   AF-A0A0N0LUE2-F1
#
_cell.length_a   1.000
_cell.length_b   1.000
_cell.length_c   1.000
_cell.angle_alpha   90.00
_cell.angle_beta   90.00
_cell.angle_gamma   90.00
#
_symmetry.space_group_name_H-M   'P 1'
#
loop_
_entity.id
_entity.type
_entity.pdbx_description
1 polymer ?
#
loop_
_entity_poly.entity_id
_entity_poly.type
_entity_poly.pdbx_seq_one_letter_code
_entity_poly.pdbx_strand_id
1 'polypeptide(L)' 'MDGWSQGAVLELGKGRIAVFSEGMMFSSQLDSTTGKKYGLTSAGAQHNEQFLNSVMHWLVEEL' A
#
# COMPACT_ATOMS: atom_id res chain seq x y z
N MET A 1 8.51 -2.82 -20.50
CA MET A 1 7.65 -2.66 -19.33
C MET A 1 6.79 -1.46 -19.63
N ASP A 2 5.54 -1.67 -20.03
CA ASP A 2 4.64 -0.57 -20.39
C ASP A 2 3.64 -0.41 -19.24
N GLY A 3 3.95 0.50 -18.31
CA GLY A 3 3.17 0.74 -17.10
C GLY A 3 3.93 1.61 -16.09
N TRP A 4 3.22 2.16 -15.11
CA TRP A 4 3.81 2.93 -14.02
C TRP A 4 4.10 2.00 -12.84
N SER A 5 5.36 1.93 -12.40
CA SER A 5 5.75 1.22 -11.18
C SER A 5 5.62 2.15 -9.97
N GLN A 6 4.74 1.82 -9.02
CA GLN A 6 4.50 2.61 -7.79
C GLN A 6 5.23 2.07 -6.56
N GLY A 7 6.00 0.98 -6.70
CA GLY A 7 6.78 0.43 -5.60
C GLY A 7 7.77 -0.65 -6.04
N ALA A 8 8.64 -1.02 -5.11
CA ALA A 8 9.66 -2.04 -5.26
C ALA A 8 9.76 -2.88 -3.98
N VAL A 9 10.08 -4.16 -4.12
CA VAL A 9 10.33 -5.09 -3.01
C VAL A 9 11.70 -5.72 -3.18
N LEU A 10 12.39 -5.98 -2.06
CA LEU A 10 13.73 -6.58 -2.02
C LEU A 10 13.88 -7.48 -0.80
N GLU A 11 14.42 -8.69 -1.02
CA GLU A 11 14.95 -9.52 0.07
C GLU A 11 16.42 -9.16 0.32
N LEU A 12 16.79 -8.91 1.57
CA LEU A 12 18.15 -8.59 1.97
C LEU A 12 18.57 -9.46 3.16
N GLY A 13 19.36 -10.50 2.88
CA GLY A 13 19.68 -11.52 3.87
C GLY A 13 18.42 -12.27 4.30
N LYS A 14 18.08 -12.19 5.59
CA LYS A 14 16.81 -12.73 6.14
C LYS A 14 15.69 -11.68 6.22
N GLY A 15 16.00 -10.43 5.88
CA GLY A 15 15.04 -9.32 5.95
C GLY A 15 14.34 -9.09 4.62
N ARG A 16 13.23 -8.36 4.68
CA ARG A 16 12.39 -7.98 3.54
C ARG A 16 12.14 -6.47 3.57
N ILE A 17 12.24 -5.81 2.43
CA ILE A 17 12.05 -4.36 2.27
C ILE A 17 10.98 -4.13 1.21
N ALA A 18 10.01 -3.26 1.51
CA ALA A 18 9.04 -2.76 0.54
C ALA A 18 9.08 -1.22 0.54
N VAL A 19 9.21 -0.61 -0.63
CA VAL A 19 9.27 0.85 -0.81
C VAL A 19 8.21 1.26 -1.83
N PHE A 20 7.45 2.29 -1.53
CA PHE A 20 6.39 2.83 -2.40
C PHE A 20 6.61 4.32 -2.64
N SER A 21 6.23 4.80 -3.81
CA SER A 21 6.35 6.21 -4.23
C SER A 21 5.38 7.14 -3.52
N GLU A 22 4.31 6.61 -2.93
CA GLU A 22 3.29 7.34 -2.21
C GLU A 22 2.69 6.50 -1.06
N GLY A 23 2.14 7.18 -0.05
CA GLY A 23 1.53 6.54 1.11
C GLY A 23 0.00 6.64 1.16
N MET A 24 -0.63 7.38 0.24
CA MET A 24 -2.07 7.64 0.30
C MET A 24 -2.84 6.33 0.14
N MET A 25 -2.39 5.45 -0.75
CA MET A 25 -2.95 4.10 -0.95
C MET A 25 -3.02 3.24 0.32
N PHE A 26 -2.23 3.55 1.35
CA PHE A 26 -2.18 2.85 2.65
C PHE A 26 -2.77 3.66 3.81
N SER A 27 -3.47 4.75 3.53
CA SER A 27 -4.04 5.64 4.54
C SER A 27 -5.57 5.61 4.54
N SER A 28 -6.18 6.06 5.64
CA SER A 28 -7.63 6.26 5.78
C SER A 28 -7.90 7.71 6.14
N GLN A 29 -7.84 8.58 5.13
CA GLN A 29 -7.98 10.03 5.35
C GLN A 29 -9.42 10.48 5.15
N LEU A 30 -9.86 11.44 5.97
CA LEU A 30 -11.14 12.12 5.86
C LEU A 30 -10.88 13.62 5.73
N ASP A 31 -11.35 14.21 4.63
CA ASP A 31 -11.43 15.67 4.52
C ASP A 31 -12.59 16.15 5.40
N SER A 32 -12.25 16.88 6.47
CA SER A 32 -13.20 17.38 7.46
C SER A 32 -14.15 18.46 6.91
N THR A 33 -13.79 19.11 5.80
CA THR A 33 -14.61 20.15 5.18
C THR A 33 -15.62 19.56 4.22
N THR A 34 -15.22 18.55 3.45
CA THR A 34 -16.06 17.98 2.39
C THR A 34 -16.66 16.62 2.74
N GLY A 35 -16.20 15.97 3.81
CA GLY A 35 -16.56 14.61 4.18
C GLY A 35 -16.01 13.53 3.24
N LYS A 36 -15.20 13.91 2.24
CA LYS A 36 -14.61 12.96 1.29
C LYS A 36 -13.57 12.09 1.97
N LYS A 37 -13.61 10.81 1.62
CA LYS A 37 -12.64 9.82 2.08
C LYS A 37 -11.58 9.58 1.01
N TYR A 38 -10.33 9.45 1.43
CA TYR A 38 -9.17 9.21 0.58
C TYR A 38 -8.37 8.00 1.07
N GLY A 39 -7.50 7.50 0.20
CA GLY A 39 -6.70 6.29 0.42
C GLY A 39 -7.52 5.01 0.30
N LEU A 40 -7.46 4.13 1.29
CA LEU A 40 -8.10 2.81 1.32
C LEU A 40 -9.60 2.83 1.02
N THR A 41 -10.28 3.93 1.37
CA THR A 41 -11.74 4.06 1.23
C THR A 41 -12.17 4.96 0.07
N SER A 42 -11.23 5.29 -0.84
CA SER A 42 -11.55 6.02 -2.06
C SER A 42 -12.43 5.19 -2.99
N ALA A 43 -13.30 5.85 -3.75
CA ALA A 43 -14.02 5.18 -4.84
C ALA A 43 -13.00 4.63 -5.86
N GLY A 44 -13.07 3.32 -6.15
CA GLY A 44 -12.11 2.64 -7.04
C GLY A 44 -10.89 2.01 -6.34
N ALA A 45 -10.76 2.15 -5.02
CA ALA A 45 -9.64 1.59 -4.25
C ALA A 45 -9.96 0.24 -3.56
N GLN A 46 -10.95 -0.52 -4.06
CA GLN A 46 -11.46 -1.73 -3.40
C GLN A 46 -10.38 -2.80 -3.16
N HIS A 47 -9.28 -2.77 -3.91
CA HIS A 47 -8.18 -3.73 -3.79
C HIS A 47 -7.03 -3.25 -2.90
N ASN A 48 -7.01 -1.99 -2.44
CA ASN A 48 -5.90 -1.47 -1.65
C ASN A 48 -5.80 -2.13 -0.27
N GLU A 49 -6.92 -2.52 0.34
CA GLU A 49 -6.92 -3.25 1.62
C GLU A 49 -6.24 -4.62 1.47
N GLN A 50 -6.63 -5.40 0.45
CA GLN A 50 -6.00 -6.69 0.18
C GLN A 50 -4.52 -6.53 -0.17
N PHE A 51 -4.17 -5.52 -0.96
CA PHE A 51 -2.79 -5.23 -1.32
C PHE A 51 -1.94 -4.88 -0.09
N LEU A 52 -2.44 -4.01 0.80
CA LEU A 52 -1.79 -3.70 2.08
C LEU A 52 -1.58 -4.98 2.90
N ASN A 53 -2.61 -5.81 3.04
CA ASN A 53 -2.50 -7.08 3.78
C ASN A 53 -1.46 -8.02 3.16
N SER A 54 -1.37 -8.11 1.83
CA SER A 54 -0.34 -8.90 1.15
C SER A 54 1.07 -8.38 1.42
N VAL A 55 1.28 -7.06 1.39
CA VAL A 55 2.57 -6.44 1.73
C VAL A 55 2.93 -6.72 3.19
N MET A 56 1.99 -6.55 4.10
CA MET A 56 2.22 -6.80 5.53
C MET A 56 2.54 -8.26 5.79
N HIS A 57 1.76 -9.20 5.26
CA HIS A 57 2.07 -10.64 5.36
C HIS A 57 3.45 -10.96 4.81
N TRP A 58 3.80 -10.43 3.64
CA TRP A 58 5.13 -10.64 3.08
C TRP A 58 6.23 -10.06 3.98
N LEU A 59 6.01 -8.92 4.64
CA LEU A 59 7.03 -8.33 5.54
C LEU A 59 7.17 -9.07 6.88
N VAL A 60 6.11 -9.71 7.38
CA VAL A 60 6.09 -10.33 8.73
C VAL A 60 6.18 -11.85 8.74
N GLU A 61 6.16 -12.50 7.58
CA GLU A 61 6.26 -13.96 7.48
C GLU A 61 7.56 -14.45 8.15
N GLU A 62 7.43 -15.24 9.22
CA GLU A 62 8.56 -15.92 9.86
C GLU A 62 9.07 -17.03 8.94
N LEU A 63 10.39 -17.04 8.66
CA LEU A 63 11.09 -18.12 7.95
C LEU A 63 11.19 -19.39 8.78
#